data_AF-A0A327R2Q3-F1
#
_entry.id   AF-A0A327R2Q3-F1
#
_cell.length_a   1.000
_cell.length_b   1.000
_cell.length_c   1.000
_cell.angle_alpha   90.00
_cell.angle_beta   90.00
_cell.angle_gamma   90.00
#
_symmetry.space_group_name_H-M   'P 1'
#
loop_
_entity.id
_entity.type
_entity.pdbx_description
1 polymer ?
#
loop_
_entity_poly.entity_id
_entity_poly.type
_entity_poly.pdbx_seq_one_letter_code
_entity_poly.pdbx_strand_id
1 'polypeptide(L)'
;MRGEILAATDRRRVAGLHYIIYYDRIKADEFLGPIITTSGNYPQNIPMLDEHFTEFDADGNAYQITNNNSYMVPAKLIKLESWGPFTKVGSLTNLGIRFIERIIGDLEPIVWENAIRRASR
;
A
#
# COMPACT_ATOMS: atom_id res chain seq x y z
N MET A 1 10.43 -1.12 6.36
CA MET A 1 10.54 0.32 6.73
C MET A 1 9.33 1.07 6.19
N ARG A 2 8.89 2.15 6.85
CA ARG A 2 7.76 2.97 6.39
C ARG A 2 8.00 3.44 4.94
N GLY A 3 6.99 3.31 4.09
CA GLY A 3 7.06 3.67 2.67
C GLY A 3 7.54 2.55 1.74
N GLU A 4 7.96 1.38 2.26
CA GLU A 4 8.28 0.25 1.39
C GLU A 4 7.03 -0.30 0.71
N ILE A 5 7.15 -0.61 -0.58
CA ILE A 5 6.08 -1.22 -1.36
C ILE A 5 6.31 -2.73 -1.37
N LEU A 6 5.33 -3.46 -0.85
CA LEU A 6 5.38 -4.88 -0.62
C LEU A 6 4.45 -5.64 -1.55
N ALA A 7 4.95 -6.76 -2.07
CA ALA A 7 4.16 -7.80 -2.71
C ALA A 7 4.03 -8.99 -1.75
N ALA A 8 2.80 -9.40 -1.46
CA ALA A 8 2.54 -10.61 -0.69
C ALA A 8 2.69 -11.85 -1.56
N THR A 9 3.07 -12.99 -0.99
CA THR A 9 3.04 -14.29 -1.70
C THR A 9 1.60 -14.75 -1.92
N ASP A 10 0.70 -14.53 -0.95
CA ASP A 10 -0.74 -14.79 -1.13
C ASP A 10 -1.42 -13.68 -1.93
N ARG A 11 -1.63 -13.93 -3.22
CA ARG A 11 -2.24 -12.99 -4.18
C ARG A 11 -3.77 -13.11 -4.29
N ARG A 12 -4.45 -13.80 -3.37
CA ARG A 12 -5.93 -13.87 -3.37
C ARG A 12 -6.55 -12.50 -3.11
N ARG A 13 -7.75 -12.24 -3.66
CA ARG A 13 -8.49 -10.96 -3.53
C ARG A 13 -8.79 -10.55 -2.08
N VAL A 14 -8.95 -11.55 -1.20
CA VAL A 14 -9.18 -11.35 0.24
C VAL A 14 -7.90 -11.13 1.04
N ALA A 15 -6.73 -11.28 0.41
CA ALA A 15 -5.41 -11.16 1.01
C ALA A 15 -4.58 -10.06 0.29
N GLY A 16 -3.34 -10.35 -0.10
CA GLY A 16 -2.40 -9.40 -0.66
C GLY A 16 -2.39 -9.33 -2.20
N LEU A 17 -3.55 -9.31 -2.85
CA LEU A 17 -3.66 -9.13 -4.32
C LEU A 17 -3.03 -7.80 -4.77
N HIS A 18 -3.28 -6.72 -4.02
CA HIS A 18 -2.72 -5.41 -4.33
C HIS A 18 -1.34 -5.23 -3.70
N TYR A 19 -0.53 -4.34 -4.27
CA TYR A 19 0.69 -3.91 -3.60
C TYR A 19 0.34 -3.11 -2.36
N ILE A 20 1.11 -3.31 -1.30
CA ILE A 20 0.86 -2.74 0.02
C ILE A 20 1.99 -1.77 0.33
N ILE A 21 1.66 -0.55 0.74
CA ILE A 21 2.68 0.37 1.26
C ILE A 21 2.81 0.09 2.76
N TYR A 22 3.95 -0.40 3.22
CA TYR A 22 4.19 -0.61 4.65
C TYR A 22 4.15 0.75 5.37
N TYR A 23 3.27 0.88 6.36
CA TYR A 23 3.08 2.09 7.13
C TYR A 23 3.64 1.97 8.56
N ASP A 24 3.17 0.99 9.32
CA ASP A 24 3.61 0.76 10.69
C ASP A 24 3.35 -0.66 11.17
N ARG A 25 4.02 -1.09 12.24
CA ARG A 25 3.76 -2.36 12.92
C ARG A 25 2.71 -2.15 14.01
N ILE A 26 1.78 -3.10 14.17
CA ILE A 26 0.81 -3.06 15.27
C ILE A 26 1.07 -4.21 16.25
N LYS A 27 1.29 -5.43 15.74
CA LYS A 27 1.56 -6.64 16.53
C LYS A 27 2.59 -7.51 15.84
N ALA A 28 2.99 -8.61 16.47
CA ALA A 28 3.94 -9.55 15.88
C ALA A 28 3.45 -10.16 14.56
N ASP A 29 2.15 -10.26 14.34
CA ASP A 29 1.51 -10.87 13.18
C ASP A 29 0.68 -9.89 12.33
N GLU A 30 0.72 -8.60 12.66
CA GLU A 30 -0.11 -7.56 12.04
C GLU A 30 0.68 -6.27 11.78
N PHE A 31 0.49 -5.70 10.59
CA PHE A 31 1.00 -4.38 10.23
C PHE A 31 -0.04 -3.54 9.47
N LEU A 32 0.22 -2.24 9.36
CA LEU A 32 -0.62 -1.28 8.67
C LEU A 32 -0.07 -0.96 7.29
N GLY A 33 -0.97 -0.76 6.33
CA GLY A 33 -0.59 -0.23 5.04
C GLY A 33 -1.77 0.01 4.10
N PRO A 34 -1.84 1.17 3.43
CA PRO A 34 -2.78 1.34 2.32
C PRO A 34 -2.36 0.46 1.14
N ILE A 35 -3.24 0.36 0.15
CA ILE A 35 -2.96 -0.41 -1.08
C ILE A 35 -2.85 0.51 -2.29
N ILE A 36 -2.03 0.07 -3.24
CA ILE A 36 -1.88 0.68 -4.57
C ILE A 36 -2.76 -0.11 -5.56
N THR A 37 -3.48 0.61 -6.41
CA THR A 37 -4.32 0.06 -7.48
C THR A 37 -4.14 0.86 -8.77
N THR A 38 -4.41 0.24 -9.91
CA THR A 38 -4.50 0.90 -11.22
C THR A 38 -5.94 1.25 -11.58
N SER A 39 -6.91 0.92 -10.73
CA SER A 39 -8.33 1.22 -10.94
C SER A 39 -8.63 2.69 -10.62
N GLY A 40 -8.49 3.56 -11.62
CA GLY A 40 -8.88 4.98 -11.54
C GLY A 40 -10.40 5.23 -11.61
N ASN A 41 -11.21 4.19 -11.83
CA ASN A 41 -12.67 4.32 -12.01
C ASN A 41 -13.45 4.57 -10.70
N TYR A 42 -12.76 4.58 -9.55
CA TYR A 42 -13.36 4.82 -8.25
C TYR A 42 -13.00 6.23 -7.79
N PRO A 43 -13.97 7.16 -7.65
CA PRO A 43 -13.69 8.57 -7.38
C PRO A 43 -13.01 8.81 -6.03
N GLN A 44 -13.11 7.86 -5.09
CA GLN A 44 -12.42 7.92 -3.81
C GLN A 44 -10.93 7.55 -3.91
N ASN A 45 -10.48 6.89 -4.97
CA ASN A 45 -9.08 6.53 -5.12
C ASN A 45 -8.25 7.77 -5.46
N ILE A 46 -7.18 7.98 -4.70
CA ILE A 46 -6.40 9.22 -4.80
C ILE A 46 -5.21 8.97 -5.72
N PRO A 47 -5.05 9.76 -6.81
CA PRO A 47 -3.94 9.57 -7.75
C PRO A 47 -2.59 9.78 -7.07
N MET A 48 -1.61 8.96 -7.44
CA MET A 48 -0.23 9.12 -7.04
C MET A 48 0.60 9.68 -8.21
N LEU A 49 1.63 10.44 -7.87
CA LEU A 49 2.52 11.10 -8.83
C LEU A 49 3.88 10.40 -8.85
N ASP A 50 4.65 10.60 -9.92
CA ASP A 50 5.98 10.00 -10.10
C ASP A 50 6.92 10.35 -8.93
N GLU A 51 6.87 11.60 -8.46
CA GLU A 51 7.66 12.10 -7.32
C GLU A 51 7.36 11.40 -6.00
N HIS A 52 6.25 10.65 -5.90
CA HIS A 52 5.96 9.83 -4.73
C HIS A 52 6.75 8.52 -4.70
N PHE A 53 7.32 8.07 -5.82
CA PHE A 53 7.99 6.77 -5.95
C PHE A 53 9.50 6.93 -6.14
N THR A 54 10.25 6.00 -5.57
CA THR A 54 11.66 5.83 -5.88
C THR A 54 11.79 4.92 -7.10
N GLU A 55 12.60 5.30 -8.09
CA GLU A 55 12.81 4.52 -9.31
C GLU A 55 13.84 3.40 -9.15
N PHE A 56 14.88 3.64 -8.36
CA PHE A 56 16.01 2.72 -8.18
C PHE A 56 16.29 2.42 -6.71
N ASP A 57 16.75 1.21 -6.41
CA ASP A 57 17.25 0.86 -5.09
C ASP A 57 18.65 1.46 -4.81
N ALA A 58 19.20 1.18 -3.63
CA ALA A 58 20.50 1.70 -3.21
C ALA A 58 21.67 1.17 -4.05
N ASP A 59 21.49 0.04 -4.73
CA ASP A 59 22.49 -0.60 -5.59
C ASP A 59 22.33 -0.17 -7.07
N GLY A 60 21.36 0.69 -7.36
CA GLY A 60 21.07 1.19 -8.71
C GLY A 60 20.19 0.28 -9.56
N ASN A 61 19.56 -0.76 -8.98
CA ASN A 61 18.62 -1.59 -9.71
C ASN A 61 17.24 -0.93 -9.75
N ALA A 62 16.55 -1.01 -10.88
CA ALA A 62 15.21 -0.48 -11.01
C ALA A 62 14.23 -1.23 -10.10
N TYR A 63 13.39 -0.50 -9.37
CA TYR A 63 12.28 -1.09 -8.64
C TYR A 63 11.21 -1.61 -9.61
N GLN A 64 10.62 -2.74 -9.26
CA GLN A 64 9.50 -3.32 -10.02
C GLN A 64 8.28 -2.38 -10.03
N ILE A 65 8.05 -1.66 -8.93
CA ILE A 65 6.91 -0.77 -8.77
C ILE A 65 7.35 0.68 -8.71
N THR A 66 7.06 1.38 -9.81
CA THR A 66 7.06 2.84 -9.95
C THR A 66 5.62 3.31 -10.24
N ASN A 67 5.43 4.62 -10.41
CA ASN A 67 4.12 5.11 -10.79
C ASN A 67 3.75 4.61 -12.21
N ASN A 68 2.62 3.93 -12.31
CA ASN A 68 2.03 3.50 -13.58
C ASN A 68 0.53 3.80 -13.57
N ASN A 69 0.18 5.08 -13.62
CA ASN A 69 -1.18 5.57 -13.36
C ASN A 69 -1.74 4.96 -12.07
N SER A 70 -0.92 5.01 -11.01
CA SER A 70 -1.21 4.38 -9.74
C SER A 70 -2.08 5.28 -8.88
N TYR A 71 -3.01 4.66 -8.18
CA TYR A 71 -3.87 5.30 -7.20
C TYR A 71 -3.71 4.61 -5.86
N MET A 72 -3.90 5.37 -4.80
CA MET A 72 -3.98 4.85 -3.45
C MET A 72 -5.43 4.79 -2.99
N VAL A 73 -5.81 3.68 -2.36
CA VAL A 73 -7.09 3.59 -1.65
C VAL A 73 -6.95 4.32 -0.31
N PRO A 74 -7.79 5.33 0.01
CA PRO A 74 -7.68 6.12 1.25
C PRO A 74 -8.21 5.34 2.47
N ALA A 75 -7.51 4.28 2.84
CA ALA A 75 -7.88 3.42 3.97
C ALA A 75 -6.63 2.96 4.74
N LYS A 76 -6.69 3.05 6.07
CA LYS A 76 -5.67 2.50 6.97
C LYS A 76 -5.98 1.04 7.25
N LEU A 77 -5.38 0.15 6.47
CA LEU A 77 -5.74 -1.27 6.46
C LEU A 77 -4.79 -2.09 7.33
N ILE A 78 -5.37 -2.99 8.13
CA ILE A 78 -4.64 -4.05 8.84
C ILE A 78 -4.30 -5.17 7.84
N LYS A 79 -3.04 -5.59 7.86
CA LYS A 79 -2.44 -6.62 7.01
C LYS A 79 -1.89 -7.73 7.90
N LEU A 80 -2.18 -8.98 7.55
CA LEU A 80 -1.72 -10.14 8.32
C LEU A 80 -0.39 -10.65 7.77
N GLU A 81 0.54 -10.98 8.67
CA GLU A 81 1.84 -11.58 8.30
C GLU A 81 1.67 -12.93 7.57
N SER A 82 0.56 -13.63 7.82
CA SER A 82 0.20 -14.88 7.15
C SER A 82 -0.11 -14.75 5.65
N TRP A 83 -0.28 -13.52 5.13
CA TRP A 83 -0.38 -13.29 3.68
C TRP A 83 1.00 -13.32 3.01
N GLY A 84 2.06 -13.21 3.82
CA GLY A 84 3.44 -13.27 3.39
C GLY A 84 3.92 -14.68 2.99
N PRO A 85 5.24 -14.84 2.77
CA PRO A 85 6.27 -13.82 2.95
C PRO A 85 6.06 -12.62 2.02
N PHE A 86 6.53 -11.45 2.45
CA PHE A 86 6.44 -10.19 1.70
C PHE A 86 7.78 -9.86 1.06
N THR A 87 7.76 -9.53 -0.22
CA THR A 87 8.92 -9.06 -0.96
C THR A 87 8.83 -7.55 -1.16
N LYS A 88 9.91 -6.82 -0.88
CA LYS A 88 10.03 -5.42 -1.26
C LYS A 88 10.17 -5.32 -2.78
N VAL A 89 9.22 -4.65 -3.42
CA VAL A 89 9.15 -4.47 -4.88
C VAL A 89 9.22 -3.00 -5.29
N GLY A 90 9.27 -2.09 -4.32
CA GLY A 90 9.38 -0.66 -4.53
C GLY A 90 9.59 0.10 -3.23
N SER A 91 9.72 1.41 -3.35
CA SER A 91 9.76 2.32 -2.21
C SER A 91 9.12 3.66 -2.58
N LEU A 92 8.51 4.31 -1.60
CA LEU A 92 8.13 5.71 -1.72
C LEU A 92 9.31 6.61 -1.40
N THR A 93 9.30 7.81 -1.99
CA THR A 93 10.14 8.92 -1.56
C THR A 93 9.63 9.52 -0.25
N ASN A 94 10.39 10.44 0.36
CA ASN A 94 9.90 11.22 1.50
C ASN A 94 8.63 12.03 1.17
N LEU A 95 8.46 12.47 -0.08
CA LEU A 95 7.23 13.14 -0.53
C LEU A 95 6.06 12.15 -0.55
N GLY A 96 6.28 10.95 -1.10
CA GLY A 96 5.28 9.87 -1.09
C GLY A 96 4.88 9.46 0.32
N ILE A 97 5.83 9.36 1.26
CA ILE A 97 5.55 9.04 2.67
C ILE A 97 4.68 10.13 3.32
N ARG A 98 5.01 11.40 3.12
CA ARG A 98 4.17 12.51 3.64
C ARG A 98 2.78 12.53 3.01
N PHE A 99 2.69 12.21 1.72
CA PHE A 99 1.42 12.11 1.00
C PHE A 99 0.51 11.05 1.64
N ILE A 100 1.02 9.84 1.90
CA ILE A 100 0.22 8.79 2.55
C ILE A 100 -0.16 9.19 3.98
N GLU A 101 0.77 9.77 4.75
CA GLU A 101 0.54 10.18 6.15
C GLU A 101 -0.60 11.19 6.27
N ARG A 102 -0.65 12.16 5.35
CA ARG A 102 -1.74 13.15 5.31
C ARG A 102 -3.12 12.52 5.04
N ILE A 103 -3.17 11.39 4.34
CA ILE A 103 -4.44 10.77 3.93
C ILE A 103 -4.92 9.76 4.97
N ILE A 104 -4.02 8.91 5.49
CA ILE A 104 -4.40 7.80 6.36
C ILE A 104 -3.97 7.96 7.82
N GLY A 105 -3.20 9.00 8.15
CA GLY A 105 -2.62 9.19 9.49
C GLY A 105 -3.66 9.15 10.59
N ASP A 106 -4.74 9.92 10.43
CA ASP A 106 -5.81 10.08 11.41
C ASP A 106 -6.99 9.10 11.21
N LEU A 107 -6.89 8.18 10.25
CA LEU A 107 -7.93 7.17 10.04
C LEU A 107 -7.83 6.05 11.07
N GLU A 108 -8.98 5.51 11.46
CA GLU A 108 -9.05 4.30 12.27
C GLU A 108 -8.63 3.06 11.45
N PRO A 109 -7.75 2.19 11.98
CA PRO A 109 -7.39 0.94 11.35
C PRO A 109 -8.60 0.02 11.11
N ILE A 110 -8.70 -0.56 9.91
CA ILE A 110 -9.75 -1.54 9.59
C ILE A 110 -9.15 -2.80 8.98
N VAL A 111 -9.73 -3.96 9.30
CA VAL A 111 -9.46 -5.23 8.60
C VAL A 111 -10.08 -5.16 7.19
N TRP A 112 -9.35 -5.62 6.18
CA TRP A 112 -9.76 -5.55 4.76
C TRP A 112 -11.16 -6.13 4.49
N GLU A 113 -11.55 -7.21 5.17
CA GLU A 113 -12.88 -7.82 5.06
C GLU A 113 -14.00 -6.83 5.41
N ASN A 114 -13.77 -5.94 6.38
CA ASN A 114 -14.70 -4.88 6.75
C ASN A 114 -14.73 -3.75 5.70
N ALA A 115 -13.63 -3.51 4.99
CA ALA A 115 -13.55 -2.52 3.91
C ALA A 115 -14.36 -2.97 2.68
N ILE A 116 -14.26 -4.24 2.27
CA ILE A 116 -15.04 -4.79 1.14
C ILE A 116 -16.55 -4.70 1.40
N ARG A 117 -17.00 -4.96 2.64
CA ARG A 117 -18.43 -4.87 3.01
C ARG A 117 -18.99 -3.45 2.90
N ARG A 118 -18.17 -2.41 3.10
CA ARG A 118 -18.57 -1.00 2.98
C ARG A 118 -18.61 -0.51 1.53
N ALA A 119 -17.73 -1.02 0.67
CA ALA A 119 -17.70 -0.66 -0.76
C ALA A 119 -18.76 -1.37 -1.62
N SER A 120 -19.52 -2.31 -1.04
CA SER A 120 -20.58 -3.07 -1.74
C SER A 120 -22.00 -2.58 -1.41
N ARG A 121 -22.13 -1.41 -0.78
CA ARG A 121 -23.38 -0.71 -0.47
C ARG A 121 -23.38 0.64 -1.16
#